data_AF-A0A143QHD5-F1
#
_entry.id   AF-A0A143QHD5-F1
#
_cell.length_a   1.000
_cell.length_b   1.000
_cell.length_c   1.000
_cell.angle_alpha   90.00
_cell.angle_beta   90.00
_cell.angle_gamma   90.00
#
_symmetry.space_group_name_H-M   'P 1'
#
loop_
_entity.id
_entity.type
_entity.pdbx_description
1 polymer ?
#
loop_
_entity_poly.entity_id
_entity_poly.type
_entity_poly.pdbx_seq_one_letter_code
_entity_poly.pdbx_strand_id
1 'polypeptide(L)'
;MPASADKVHAALTSEQYWKDRIEQIGGPGASLKSVTVGDGTIDVVMTQSVPEEELPSAVTAFKKGDLIIERTESWGQFDGTHAAGTFGATVEGAPARITGTTTLDGKGETTTVALAGTTEVKVPIFGGKIEAMISEQVLALIDNEQDFTGNWIAAQASS
;
A
#
# COMPACT_ATOMS: atom_id res chain seq x y z
N MET A 1 -11.92 0.98 -10.19
CA MET A 1 -10.98 0.59 -11.27
C MET A 1 -11.70 -0.15 -12.40
N PRO A 2 -11.32 0.07 -13.67
CA PRO A 2 -11.95 -0.53 -14.85
C PRO A 2 -11.43 -1.95 -15.14
N ALA A 3 -11.59 -2.85 -14.17
CA ALA A 3 -11.30 -4.28 -14.30
C ALA A 3 -12.31 -5.07 -13.45
N SER A 4 -12.57 -6.32 -13.83
CA SER A 4 -13.45 -7.21 -13.07
C SER A 4 -12.80 -7.66 -11.75
N ALA A 5 -13.64 -7.94 -10.75
CA ALA A 5 -13.21 -8.19 -9.38
C ALA A 5 -12.29 -9.41 -9.25
N ASP A 6 -12.54 -10.45 -10.05
CA ASP A 6 -11.70 -11.64 -10.16
C ASP A 6 -10.29 -11.32 -10.69
N LYS A 7 -10.17 -10.44 -11.69
CA LYS A 7 -8.86 -10.03 -12.25
C LYS A 7 -8.07 -9.19 -11.26
N VAL A 8 -8.74 -8.28 -10.56
CA VAL A 8 -8.12 -7.45 -9.54
C VAL A 8 -7.63 -8.32 -8.38
N HIS A 9 -8.46 -9.25 -7.90
CA HIS A 9 -8.07 -10.20 -6.85
C HIS A 9 -6.91 -11.10 -7.29
N ALA A 10 -6.93 -11.63 -8.51
CA ALA A 10 -5.85 -12.44 -9.06
C ALA A 10 -4.52 -11.67 -9.17
N ALA A 11 -4.56 -10.37 -9.50
CA ALA A 11 -3.38 -9.52 -9.47
C ALA A 11 -2.88 -9.34 -8.03
N LEU A 12 -3.75 -8.94 -7.10
CA LEU A 12 -3.38 -8.67 -5.70
C LEU A 12 -2.86 -9.91 -4.95
N THR A 13 -3.27 -11.11 -5.37
CA THR A 13 -2.80 -12.40 -4.82
C THR A 13 -1.66 -13.04 -5.62
N SER A 14 -1.09 -12.33 -6.61
CA SER A 14 0.04 -12.80 -7.40
C SER A 14 1.38 -12.29 -6.86
N GLU A 15 2.32 -13.19 -6.62
CA GLU A 15 3.69 -12.81 -6.23
C GLU A 15 4.36 -11.93 -7.30
N GLN A 16 4.12 -12.18 -8.59
CA GLN A 16 4.73 -11.40 -9.66
C GLN A 16 4.23 -9.96 -9.69
N TYR A 17 2.94 -9.74 -9.44
CA TYR A 17 2.37 -8.40 -9.33
C TYR A 17 3.10 -7.57 -8.27
N TRP A 18 3.41 -8.16 -7.12
CA TRP A 18 4.11 -7.47 -6.04
C TRP A 18 5.57 -7.16 -6.39
N LYS A 19 6.25 -8.07 -7.08
CA LYS A 19 7.62 -7.84 -7.60
C LYS A 19 7.62 -6.66 -8.58
N ASP A 20 6.68 -6.64 -9.50
CA ASP A 20 6.58 -5.58 -10.51
C ASP A 20 6.17 -4.24 -9.86
N ARG A 21 5.25 -4.26 -8.88
CA ARG A 21 4.81 -3.07 -8.15
C ARG A 21 5.97 -2.41 -7.40
N ILE A 22 6.74 -3.19 -6.65
CA ILE A 22 7.86 -2.64 -5.89
C ILE A 22 8.95 -2.09 -6.82
N GLU A 23 9.23 -2.77 -7.93
CA GLU A 23 10.26 -2.36 -8.89
C GLU A 23 9.88 -1.07 -9.62
N GLN A 24 8.64 -0.96 -10.07
CA GLN A 24 8.21 0.14 -10.93
C GLN A 24 7.79 1.38 -10.14
N ILE A 25 7.10 1.20 -9.02
CA ILE A 25 6.50 2.32 -8.26
C ILE A 25 6.85 2.30 -6.77
N GLY A 26 7.72 1.41 -6.31
CA GLY A 26 8.14 1.35 -4.90
C GLY A 26 8.97 2.56 -4.46
N GLY A 27 9.69 3.20 -5.39
CA GLY A 27 10.59 4.31 -5.10
C GLY A 27 12.00 3.87 -4.67
N PRO A 28 12.92 4.82 -4.41
CA PRO A 28 14.28 4.51 -4.02
C PRO A 28 14.33 3.66 -2.74
N GLY A 29 15.21 2.65 -2.72
CA GLY A 29 15.40 1.77 -1.56
C GLY A 29 14.25 0.81 -1.26
N ALA A 30 13.20 0.81 -2.09
CA ALA A 30 12.06 -0.06 -1.89
C ALA A 30 12.40 -1.53 -2.14
N SER A 31 11.87 -2.43 -1.31
CA SER A 31 12.14 -3.86 -1.45
C SER A 31 11.02 -4.71 -0.85
N LEU A 32 10.75 -5.87 -1.46
CA LEU A 32 9.96 -6.91 -0.82
C LEU A 32 10.81 -7.63 0.22
N LYS A 33 10.27 -7.79 1.43
CA LYS A 33 10.88 -8.58 2.50
C LYS A 33 10.34 -10.01 2.52
N SER A 34 9.03 -10.16 2.29
CA SER A 34 8.41 -11.47 2.14
C SER A 34 7.14 -11.38 1.31
N VAL A 35 6.87 -12.42 0.54
CA VAL A 35 5.59 -12.67 -0.11
C VAL A 35 5.21 -14.11 0.16
N THR A 36 4.08 -14.34 0.79
CA THR A 36 3.56 -15.68 1.08
C THR A 36 2.24 -15.86 0.37
N VAL A 37 2.22 -16.66 -0.69
CA VAL A 37 1.00 -16.98 -1.44
C VAL A 37 0.35 -18.22 -0.84
N GLY A 38 -0.95 -18.13 -0.58
CA GLY A 38 -1.79 -19.25 -0.15
C GLY A 38 -2.84 -19.61 -1.19
N ASP A 39 -3.82 -20.41 -0.79
CA ASP A 39 -4.94 -20.78 -1.66
C ASP A 39 -5.93 -19.61 -1.79
N GLY A 40 -5.70 -18.75 -2.78
CA GLY A 40 -6.49 -17.52 -3.00
C GLY A 40 -6.23 -16.42 -1.96
N THR A 41 -5.13 -16.52 -1.21
CA THR A 41 -4.73 -15.54 -0.19
C THR A 41 -3.29 -15.09 -0.41
N ILE A 42 -2.91 -13.96 0.21
CA ILE A 42 -1.52 -13.51 0.23
C ILE A 42 -1.21 -12.72 1.51
N ASP A 43 0.04 -12.81 1.95
CA ASP A 43 0.64 -11.92 2.94
C ASP A 43 1.94 -11.33 2.38
N VAL A 44 2.04 -10.00 2.39
CA VAL A 44 3.16 -9.25 1.84
C VAL A 44 3.76 -8.34 2.90
N VAL A 45 5.08 -8.35 2.99
CA VAL A 45 5.87 -7.38 3.76
C VAL A 45 6.85 -6.71 2.81
N MET A 46 6.87 -5.38 2.82
CA MET A 46 7.76 -4.57 2.00
C MET A 46 8.34 -3.43 2.82
N THR A 47 9.47 -2.89 2.38
CA THR A 47 10.03 -1.66 2.92
C THR A 47 10.08 -0.60 1.85
N GLN A 48 9.86 0.64 2.23
CA GLN A 48 10.09 1.82 1.41
C GLN A 48 10.84 2.86 2.23
N SER A 49 11.55 3.78 1.56
CA SER A 49 12.23 4.89 2.21
C SER A 49 11.74 6.22 1.70
N VAL A 50 11.64 7.19 2.60
CA VAL A 50 11.47 8.61 2.27
C VAL A 50 12.79 9.31 2.61
N PRO A 51 13.50 9.86 1.61
CA PRO A 51 14.76 10.57 1.82
C PRO A 51 14.63 11.72 2.82
N GLU A 52 15.66 11.96 3.64
CA GLU A 52 15.62 13.04 4.65
C GLU A 52 15.26 14.41 4.06
N GLU A 53 15.74 14.72 2.85
CA GLU A 53 15.50 15.98 2.15
C GLU A 53 14.04 16.19 1.71
N GLU A 54 13.26 15.11 1.59
CA GLU A 54 11.82 15.16 1.27
C GLU A 54 10.96 15.26 2.54
N LEU A 55 11.57 15.09 3.71
CA LEU A 55 10.86 15.15 4.99
C LEU A 55 10.61 16.60 5.42
N PRO A 56 9.45 16.86 6.05
CA PRO A 56 9.21 18.13 6.72
C PRO A 56 10.28 18.41 7.77
N SER A 57 10.65 19.69 7.93
CA SER A 57 11.62 20.14 8.94
C SER A 57 11.27 19.70 10.36
N ALA A 58 9.98 19.54 10.65
CA ALA A 58 9.50 19.07 11.94
C ALA A 58 9.85 17.58 12.18
N VAL A 59 9.81 16.75 11.14
CA VAL A 59 10.22 15.34 11.20
C VAL A 59 11.74 15.25 11.34
N THR A 60 12.48 16.03 10.55
CA THR A 60 13.97 16.04 10.59
C THR A 60 14.54 16.67 11.87
N ALA A 61 13.71 17.37 12.64
CA ALA A 61 14.06 17.84 13.98
C ALA A 61 13.99 16.73 15.04
N PHE A 62 13.14 15.72 14.83
CA PHE A 62 12.98 14.59 15.75
C PHE A 62 13.94 13.43 15.43
N LYS A 63 14.15 13.14 14.14
CA LYS A 63 15.02 12.07 13.66
C LYS A 63 15.87 12.55 12.48
N LYS A 64 17.15 12.15 12.46
CA LYS A 64 18.05 12.35 11.32
C LYS A 64 18.08 11.11 10.43
N GLY A 65 18.37 11.33 9.15
CA GLY A 65 18.37 10.32 8.11
C GLY A 65 16.98 9.99 7.58
N ASP A 66 16.97 9.12 6.58
CA ASP A 66 15.78 8.68 5.87
C ASP A 66 14.76 8.03 6.82
N LEU A 67 13.47 8.19 6.50
CA LEU A 67 12.44 7.39 7.12
C LEU A 67 12.35 6.05 6.41
N ILE A 68 12.57 4.97 7.14
CA ILE A 68 12.32 3.61 6.67
C ILE A 68 10.94 3.19 7.15
N ILE A 69 10.08 2.81 6.21
CA ILE A 69 8.70 2.43 6.43
C ILE A 69 8.58 0.95 6.07
N GLU A 70 8.24 0.12 7.05
CA GLU A 70 7.79 -1.25 6.80
C GLU A 70 6.29 -1.22 6.57
N ARG A 71 5.83 -1.78 5.45
CA ARG A 71 4.42 -1.91 5.09
C ARG A 71 4.05 -3.38 5.01
N THR A 72 2.82 -3.66 5.41
CA THR A 72 2.21 -4.98 5.29
C THR A 72 0.93 -4.87 4.50
N GLU A 73 0.66 -5.83 3.62
CA GLU A 73 -0.64 -5.97 2.97
C GLU A 73 -1.01 -7.45 2.90
N SER A 74 -2.26 -7.77 3.18
CA SER A 74 -2.80 -9.12 3.06
C SER A 74 -4.13 -9.10 2.33
N TRP A 75 -4.42 -10.17 1.60
CA TRP A 75 -5.72 -10.40 0.98
C TRP A 75 -6.19 -11.82 1.28
N GLY A 76 -7.46 -11.93 1.64
CA GLY A 76 -8.19 -13.19 1.80
C GLY A 76 -8.79 -13.70 0.50
N GLN A 77 -9.48 -14.83 0.60
CA GLN A 77 -10.12 -15.47 -0.55
C GLN A 77 -11.23 -14.60 -1.16
N PHE A 78 -11.39 -14.74 -2.48
CA PHE A 78 -12.47 -14.11 -3.23
C PHE A 78 -13.68 -15.02 -3.31
N ASP A 79 -14.85 -14.51 -2.94
CA ASP A 79 -16.11 -15.27 -2.94
C ASP A 79 -16.88 -15.21 -4.27
N GLY A 80 -16.29 -14.57 -5.29
CA GLY A 80 -16.91 -14.31 -6.59
C GLY A 80 -17.42 -12.88 -6.75
N THR A 81 -17.59 -12.14 -5.65
CA THR A 81 -17.98 -10.71 -5.69
C THR A 81 -17.22 -9.84 -4.70
N HIS A 82 -16.66 -10.44 -3.65
CA HIS A 82 -16.01 -9.77 -2.54
C HIS A 82 -14.72 -10.48 -2.12
N ALA A 83 -13.72 -9.69 -1.73
CA ALA A 83 -12.59 -10.14 -0.93
C ALA A 83 -12.24 -9.08 0.12
N ALA A 84 -11.72 -9.52 1.26
CA ALA A 84 -11.26 -8.65 2.33
C ALA A 84 -9.78 -8.85 2.60
N GLY A 85 -9.14 -7.83 3.15
CA GLY A 85 -7.73 -7.85 3.49
C GLY A 85 -7.40 -6.87 4.59
N THR A 86 -6.11 -6.77 4.91
CA THR A 86 -5.60 -5.80 5.88
C THR A 86 -4.36 -5.12 5.34
N PHE A 87 -4.12 -3.90 5.79
CA PHE A 87 -2.89 -3.17 5.51
C PHE A 87 -2.32 -2.56 6.79
N GLY A 88 -1.02 -2.30 6.77
CA GLY A 88 -0.32 -1.67 7.87
C GLY A 88 0.94 -0.96 7.43
N ALA A 89 1.38 -0.01 8.23
CA ALA A 89 2.67 0.64 8.08
C ALA A 89 3.27 0.97 9.45
N THR A 90 4.59 0.80 9.62
CA THR A 90 5.34 1.23 10.80
C THR A 90 6.62 1.94 10.39
N VAL A 91 6.99 2.98 11.13
CA VAL A 91 8.20 3.78 10.85
C VAL A 91 9.33 3.36 11.78
N GLU A 92 10.49 3.02 11.22
CA GLU A 92 11.64 2.62 12.02
C GLU A 92 12.15 3.78 12.89
N GLY A 93 12.25 3.54 14.21
CA GLY A 93 12.77 4.53 15.17
C GLY A 93 11.82 5.70 15.45
N ALA A 94 10.56 5.64 15.00
CA ALA A 94 9.52 6.59 15.37
C ALA A 94 8.27 5.86 15.87
N PRO A 95 7.56 6.37 16.89
CA PRO A 95 6.35 5.74 17.41
C PRO A 95 5.15 6.10 16.53
N ALA A 96 5.20 5.73 15.25
CA ALA A 96 4.17 5.98 14.25
C ALA A 96 3.74 4.67 13.59
N ARG A 97 2.42 4.42 13.56
CA ARG A 97 1.82 3.22 12.98
C ARG A 97 0.52 3.55 12.26
N ILE A 98 0.28 2.86 11.15
CA ILE A 98 -1.01 2.81 10.45
C ILE A 98 -1.48 1.36 10.45
N THR A 99 -2.77 1.15 10.65
CA THR A 99 -3.43 -0.15 10.48
C THR A 99 -4.81 0.03 9.89
N GLY A 100 -5.24 -0.90 9.06
CA GLY A 100 -6.57 -0.86 8.49
C GLY A 100 -6.96 -2.13 7.75
N THR A 101 -8.14 -2.08 7.15
CA THR A 101 -8.74 -3.12 6.32
C THR A 101 -8.84 -2.65 4.89
N THR A 102 -8.69 -3.59 3.97
CA THR A 102 -9.00 -3.41 2.56
C THR A 102 -10.24 -4.24 2.21
N THR A 103 -11.10 -3.72 1.33
CA THR A 103 -12.15 -4.51 0.69
C THR A 103 -12.07 -4.36 -0.81
N LEU A 104 -12.43 -5.43 -1.50
CA LEU A 104 -12.60 -5.49 -2.93
C LEU A 104 -14.03 -5.92 -3.17
N ASP A 105 -14.79 -5.10 -3.89
CA ASP A 105 -16.20 -5.32 -4.17
C ASP A 105 -16.46 -5.04 -5.66
N GLY A 106 -17.02 -5.99 -6.39
CA GLY A 106 -17.33 -5.76 -7.80
C GLY A 106 -18.28 -6.77 -8.43
N LYS A 107 -19.05 -6.30 -9.41
CA LYS A 107 -19.90 -7.11 -10.28
C LYS A 107 -19.73 -6.64 -11.72
N GLY A 108 -19.39 -7.56 -12.62
CA GLY A 108 -19.15 -7.25 -14.03
C GLY A 108 -17.73 -6.71 -14.26
N GLU A 109 -17.61 -5.67 -15.08
CA GLU A 109 -16.32 -5.19 -15.60
C GLU A 109 -15.64 -4.13 -14.74
N THR A 110 -16.25 -3.75 -13.62
CA THR A 110 -15.72 -2.74 -12.71
C THR A 110 -15.63 -3.24 -11.29
N THR A 111 -14.63 -2.73 -10.57
CA THR A 111 -14.32 -3.10 -9.19
C THR A 111 -14.06 -1.85 -8.37
N THR A 112 -14.54 -1.87 -7.14
CA THR A 112 -14.22 -0.90 -6.10
C THR A 112 -13.23 -1.56 -5.14
N VAL A 113 -12.11 -0.90 -4.90
CA VAL A 113 -11.21 -1.25 -3.80
C VAL A 113 -11.29 -0.13 -2.77
N ALA A 114 -11.64 -0.46 -1.53
CA ALA A 114 -11.78 0.48 -0.44
C ALA A 114 -10.75 0.21 0.65
N LEU A 115 -10.18 1.28 1.21
CA LEU A 115 -9.25 1.21 2.33
C LEU A 115 -9.85 2.00 3.51
N ALA A 116 -9.90 1.38 4.67
CA ALA A 116 -10.35 2.02 5.91
C ALA A 116 -9.34 1.72 7.02
N GLY A 117 -8.82 2.74 7.68
CA GLY A 117 -7.78 2.55 8.70
C GLY A 117 -7.62 3.74 9.63
N THR A 118 -6.73 3.55 10.60
CA THR A 118 -6.39 4.52 11.65
C THR A 118 -4.90 4.74 11.71
N THR A 119 -4.50 5.96 12.03
CA THR A 119 -3.11 6.36 12.23
C THR A 119 -2.89 6.68 13.71
N GLU A 120 -1.85 6.08 14.31
CA GLU A 120 -1.41 6.35 15.68
C GLU A 120 0.02 6.90 15.64
N VAL A 121 0.22 8.14 16.13
CA VAL A 121 1.53 8.77 16.22
C VAL A 121 1.72 9.28 17.65
N LYS A 122 2.68 8.71 18.39
CA LYS A 122 3.06 9.16 19.75
C LYS A 122 4.25 10.11 19.71
N VAL A 123 4.22 11.09 18.80
CA VAL A 123 5.21 12.15 18.74
C VAL A 123 4.54 13.45 19.17
N PRO A 124 5.13 14.21 20.11
CA PRO A 124 4.53 15.45 20.56
C PRO A 124 4.67 16.48 19.44
N ILE A 125 3.53 17.03 19.00
CA ILE A 125 3.43 18.29 18.26
C ILE A 125 3.88 18.20 16.80
N PHE A 126 2.98 17.71 15.95
CA PHE A 126 2.90 18.15 14.57
C PHE A 126 1.47 18.67 14.38
N GLY A 127 1.28 20.00 14.36
CA GLY A 127 -0.06 20.57 14.20
C GLY A 127 -0.75 20.08 12.92
N GLY A 128 -2.07 20.28 12.80
CA GLY A 128 -2.90 19.69 11.74
C GLY A 128 -2.42 19.85 10.28
N LYS A 129 -1.46 20.74 9.99
CA LYS A 129 -0.80 20.84 8.67
C LYS A 129 0.03 19.61 8.31
N ILE A 130 0.76 19.02 9.25
CA ILE A 130 1.60 17.85 8.98
C ILE A 130 0.73 16.60 8.85
N GLU A 131 -0.30 16.47 9.70
CA GLU A 131 -1.30 15.41 9.57
C GLU A 131 -1.98 15.47 8.19
N ALA A 132 -2.40 16.66 7.74
CA ALA A 132 -2.98 16.84 6.41
C ALA A 132 -2.02 16.46 5.27
N MET A 133 -0.74 16.83 5.39
CA MET A 133 0.27 16.49 4.37
C MET A 133 0.56 14.97 4.31
N ILE A 134 0.60 14.29 5.45
CA ILE A 134 0.69 12.81 5.49
C ILE A 134 -0.56 12.21 4.85
N SER A 135 -1.73 12.78 5.19
CA SER A 135 -3.02 12.66 4.50
C SER A 135 -2.89 12.52 2.99
N GLU A 136 -2.48 13.63 2.39
CA GLU A 136 -2.35 13.83 0.95
C GLU A 136 -1.34 12.87 0.33
N GLN A 137 -0.18 12.64 0.96
CA GLN A 137 0.83 11.70 0.44
C GLN A 137 0.33 10.26 0.43
N VAL A 138 -0.39 9.82 1.46
CA VAL A 138 -0.97 8.47 1.50
C VAL A 138 -2.03 8.32 0.41
N LEU A 139 -2.86 9.34 0.17
CA LEU A 139 -3.84 9.32 -0.91
C LEU A 139 -3.16 9.25 -2.30
N ALA A 140 -2.14 10.09 -2.55
CA ALA A 140 -1.40 10.07 -3.80
C ALA A 140 -0.71 8.73 -4.06
N LEU A 141 -0.18 8.09 -3.00
CA LEU A 141 0.37 6.74 -3.08
C LEU A 141 -0.69 5.72 -3.47
N ILE A 142 -1.87 5.74 -2.83
CA ILE A 142 -2.97 4.83 -3.15
C ILE A 142 -3.43 5.01 -4.60
N ASP A 143 -3.54 6.25 -5.08
CA ASP A 143 -3.91 6.55 -6.46
C ASP A 143 -2.90 5.96 -7.46
N ASN A 144 -1.59 6.16 -7.20
CA ASN A 144 -0.53 5.59 -8.03
C ASN A 144 -0.56 4.04 -8.03
N GLU A 145 -0.86 3.42 -6.88
CA GLU A 145 -1.00 1.97 -6.76
C GLU A 145 -2.23 1.44 -7.52
N GLN A 146 -3.34 2.18 -7.53
CA GLN A 146 -4.52 1.85 -8.33
C GLN A 146 -4.24 1.94 -9.83
N ASP A 147 -3.57 3.01 -10.28
CA ASP A 147 -3.18 3.19 -11.68
C ASP A 147 -2.23 2.08 -12.15
N PHE A 148 -1.19 1.79 -11.36
CA PHE A 148 -0.30 0.67 -11.62
C PHE A 148 -1.07 -0.65 -11.76
N THR A 149 -1.99 -0.92 -10.84
CA THR A 149 -2.76 -2.17 -10.85
C THR A 149 -3.62 -2.31 -12.11
N GLY A 150 -4.32 -1.23 -12.50
CA GLY A 150 -5.10 -1.22 -13.73
C GLY A 150 -4.24 -1.48 -14.97
N ASN A 151 -3.09 -0.82 -15.07
CA ASN A 151 -2.17 -0.98 -16.20
C ASN A 151 -1.55 -2.38 -16.25
N TRP A 152 -1.16 -2.92 -15.10
CA TRP A 152 -0.59 -4.27 -14.99
C TRP A 152 -1.59 -5.33 -15.46
N ILE A 153 -2.84 -5.25 -15.02
CA ILE A 153 -3.92 -6.16 -15.47
C ILE A 153 -4.14 -6.06 -16.97
N ALA A 154 -4.15 -4.84 -17.54
CA ALA A 154 -4.33 -4.64 -18.96
C ALA A 154 -3.19 -5.24 -19.80
N ALA A 155 -1.94 -5.15 -19.32
CA ALA A 155 -0.78 -5.75 -19.96
C ALA A 155 -0.84 -7.29 -19.99
N GLN A 156 -1.30 -7.91 -18.90
CA GLN A 156 -1.46 -9.38 -18.82
C GLN A 156 -2.55 -9.90 -19.77
N ALA A 157 -3.60 -9.12 -20.03
CA ALA A 157 -4.65 -9.51 -20.97
C ALA A 157 -4.22 -9.47 -22.44
N SER A 158 -3.08 -8.85 -22.74
CA SER A 158 -2.53 -8.67 -24.10
C SER A 158 -1.42 -9.67 -24.43
N SER A 159 -1.06 -10.57 -23.50
CA SER A 159 -0.01 -11.58 -23.62
C SER A 159 -0.60 -12.97 -23.77
#